data_AF-A0A950BKU4-F1
#
_entry.id   AF-A0A950BKU4-F1
#
_cell.length_a   1.000
_cell.length_b   1.000
_cell.length_c   1.000
_cell.angle_alpha   90.00
_cell.angle_beta   90.00
_cell.angle_gamma   90.00
#
_symmetry.space_group_name_H-M   'P 1'
#
loop_
_entity.id
_entity.type
_entity.pdbx_description
1 polymer ?
#
loop_
_entity_poly.entity_id
_entity_poly.type
_entity_poly.pdbx_seq_one_letter_code
_entity_poly.pdbx_strand_id
1 'polypeptide(L)'
;MKNPFTRGRAAALAFALVAGVLATPAIGATDVTDIGALDQSALAALPQFQAANKQLNDYGNSLRNSYLKRAKRASQAEQQRLAAEFQQRMADKQRQLFGPLFGKAQAAIASVASSKSLSVVVDKRIVVFGGTDITGNVRDLLSGPGDPVPPQSSPPPSSVGFVDQAAIDQTPKVKAATDDFQKFQADQQKVAQDKLKSAKTDADRDAVLKDYRKTLDDRQNATLKPVVDSTRAAISDVAKSKGLVLVVDKGNIVFGGTDITKDVTAKLK
;
A
#
# COMPACT_ATOMS: atom_id res chain seq x y z
N MET A 1 38.08 -4.69 4.11
CA MET A 1 37.13 -4.35 5.21
C MET A 1 35.76 -4.11 4.60
N LYS A 2 34.74 -4.92 4.97
CA LYS A 2 33.36 -4.75 4.48
C LYS A 2 32.77 -3.52 5.15
N ASN A 3 32.25 -2.57 4.37
CA ASN A 3 31.65 -1.34 4.88
C ASN A 3 30.40 -1.70 5.73
N PRO A 4 30.42 -1.50 7.07
CA PRO A 4 29.34 -1.97 7.96
C PRO A 4 28.00 -1.27 7.70
N PHE A 5 28.01 -0.21 6.90
CA PHE A 5 26.84 0.58 6.53
C PHE A 5 26.15 0.15 5.23
N THR A 6 26.69 -0.83 4.47
CA THR A 6 26.17 -1.21 3.14
C THR A 6 25.05 -2.26 3.16
N ARG A 7 24.42 -2.50 4.31
CA ARG A 7 23.18 -3.29 4.40
C ARG A 7 22.09 -2.52 5.15
N GLY A 8 21.84 -1.29 4.73
CA GLY A 8 20.65 -0.55 5.12
C GLY A 8 19.67 -0.55 3.97
N ARG A 9 18.70 -1.46 3.97
CA ARG A 9 17.44 -1.24 3.24
C ARG A 9 16.99 0.15 3.67
N ALA A 10 16.66 1.04 2.73
CA ALA A 10 15.99 2.29 3.04
C ALA A 10 14.88 1.95 4.05
N ALA A 11 15.03 2.39 5.29
CA ALA A 11 14.02 2.22 6.30
C ALA A 11 12.91 3.15 5.84
N ALA A 12 11.99 2.61 5.03
CA ALA A 12 10.70 3.22 4.83
C ALA A 12 10.17 3.45 6.25
N LEU A 13 10.10 4.72 6.65
CA LEU A 13 9.35 5.15 7.82
C LEU A 13 7.89 4.86 7.50
N ALA A 14 7.52 3.57 7.59
CA ALA A 14 6.15 3.17 7.63
C ALA A 14 5.62 3.76 8.94
N PHE A 15 4.89 4.87 8.83
CA PHE A 15 3.91 5.20 9.83
C PHE A 15 2.95 4.03 9.86
N ALA A 16 3.26 3.03 10.70
CA ALA A 16 2.34 1.95 10.97
C ALA A 16 1.13 2.61 11.62
N LEU A 17 0.10 2.86 10.80
CA LEU A 17 -1.25 3.04 11.26
C LEU A 17 -1.63 1.73 11.95
N VAL A 18 -1.29 1.67 13.25
CA VAL A 18 -1.91 0.74 14.17
C VAL A 18 -3.40 0.99 14.01
N ALA A 19 -4.15 -0.04 13.64
CA ALA A 19 -5.61 -0.03 13.66
C ALA A 19 -6.05 0.45 15.05
N GLY A 20 -6.34 1.73 15.17
CA GLY A 20 -6.68 2.35 16.42
C GLY A 20 -8.16 2.11 16.66
N VAL A 21 -8.50 1.13 17.49
CA VAL A 21 -9.85 1.03 18.04
C VAL A 21 -10.07 2.27 18.91
N LEU A 22 -10.87 3.21 18.43
CA LEU A 22 -11.24 4.39 19.21
C LEU A 22 -12.24 3.93 20.27
N ALA A 23 -11.80 3.85 21.54
CA ALA A 23 -12.70 3.55 22.65
C ALA A 23 -13.66 4.73 22.87
N THR A 24 -14.87 4.64 22.34
CA THR A 24 -16.00 5.50 22.72
C THR A 24 -16.88 4.75 23.72
N PRO A 25 -17.46 5.43 24.73
CA PRO A 25 -18.46 4.80 25.59
C PRO A 25 -19.66 4.38 24.74
N ALA A 26 -20.01 3.09 24.84
CA ALA A 26 -21.01 2.44 24.02
C ALA A 26 -22.41 3.06 24.21
N ILE A 27 -22.85 3.83 23.23
CA ILE A 27 -24.28 4.05 22.97
C ILE A 27 -24.58 3.23 21.71
N GLY A 28 -25.09 2.02 21.92
CA GLY A 28 -25.55 1.11 20.86
C GLY A 28 -24.41 0.56 19.99
N ALA A 29 -23.59 -0.35 20.54
CA ALA A 29 -22.74 -1.20 19.72
C ALA A 29 -23.63 -2.16 18.92
N THR A 30 -24.07 -1.73 17.74
CA THR A 30 -24.40 -2.67 16.66
C THR A 30 -23.11 -3.40 16.33
N ASP A 31 -23.06 -4.71 16.54
CA ASP A 31 -21.89 -5.53 16.28
C ASP A 31 -21.25 -5.15 14.93
N VAL A 32 -19.94 -4.86 14.92
CA VAL A 32 -19.14 -4.64 13.70
C VAL A 32 -18.99 -5.98 12.98
N THR A 33 -20.11 -6.47 12.44
CA THR A 33 -20.26 -7.78 11.77
C THR A 33 -20.22 -7.64 10.25
N ASP A 34 -19.98 -6.42 9.76
CA ASP A 34 -20.05 -6.02 8.36
C ASP A 34 -18.68 -5.96 7.66
N ILE A 35 -17.63 -6.53 8.25
CA ILE A 35 -16.28 -6.62 7.67
C ILE A 35 -16.09 -7.98 6.99
N GLY A 36 -15.82 -7.95 5.68
CA GLY A 36 -15.36 -9.08 4.89
C GLY A 36 -13.83 -9.18 4.84
N ALA A 37 -13.31 -10.39 4.75
CA ALA A 37 -11.90 -10.65 4.47
C ALA A 37 -11.78 -11.42 3.14
N LEU A 38 -10.87 -10.98 2.27
CA LEU A 38 -10.63 -11.61 0.97
C LEU A 38 -9.15 -11.94 0.77
N ASP A 39 -8.86 -13.19 0.43
CA ASP A 39 -7.54 -13.59 -0.04
C ASP A 39 -7.40 -13.29 -1.54
N GLN A 40 -6.75 -12.16 -1.85
CA GLN A 40 -6.47 -11.76 -3.23
C GLN A 40 -5.54 -12.74 -3.95
N SER A 41 -4.65 -13.44 -3.23
CA SER A 41 -3.75 -14.41 -3.83
C SER A 41 -4.51 -15.64 -4.34
N ALA A 42 -5.57 -16.04 -3.64
CA ALA A 42 -6.46 -17.11 -4.08
C ALA A 42 -7.23 -16.73 -5.36
N LEU A 43 -7.60 -15.45 -5.53
CA LEU A 43 -8.21 -14.96 -6.77
C LEU A 43 -7.21 -14.93 -7.93
N ALA A 44 -5.98 -14.45 -7.69
CA ALA A 44 -4.92 -14.43 -8.69
C ALA A 44 -4.50 -15.83 -9.15
N ALA A 45 -4.72 -16.85 -8.33
CA ALA A 45 -4.47 -18.25 -8.64
C ALA A 45 -5.55 -18.90 -9.53
N LEU A 46 -6.67 -18.22 -9.81
CA LEU A 46 -7.73 -18.78 -10.65
C LEU A 46 -7.26 -19.03 -12.09
N PRO A 47 -7.77 -20.08 -12.78
CA PRO A 47 -7.30 -20.47 -14.11
C PRO A 47 -7.33 -19.34 -15.16
N GLN A 48 -8.35 -18.47 -15.12
CA GLN A 48 -8.47 -17.34 -16.03
C GLN A 48 -7.36 -16.29 -15.84
N PHE A 49 -6.91 -16.06 -14.60
CA PHE A 49 -5.79 -15.15 -14.33
C PHE A 49 -4.45 -15.79 -14.71
N GLN A 50 -4.29 -17.10 -14.50
CA GLN A 50 -3.12 -17.84 -14.95
C GLN A 50 -3.01 -17.85 -16.48
N ALA A 51 -4.13 -18.06 -17.19
CA ALA A 51 -4.20 -18.01 -18.64
C ALA A 51 -3.86 -16.62 -19.18
N ALA A 52 -4.40 -15.55 -18.58
CA ALA A 52 -4.06 -14.18 -18.94
C ALA A 52 -2.57 -13.87 -18.72
N ASN A 53 -1.98 -14.30 -17.60
CA ASN A 53 -0.55 -14.18 -17.35
C ASN A 53 0.29 -14.90 -18.42
N LYS A 54 -0.08 -16.13 -18.78
CA LYS A 54 0.59 -16.87 -19.85
C LYS A 54 0.52 -16.12 -21.18
N GLN A 55 -0.66 -15.63 -21.56
CA GLN A 55 -0.86 -14.87 -22.79
C GLN A 55 -0.03 -13.57 -22.83
N LEU A 56 0.07 -12.86 -21.70
CA LEU A 56 0.90 -11.65 -21.60
C LEU A 56 2.39 -11.97 -21.76
N ASN A 57 2.86 -13.04 -21.13
CA ASN A 57 4.26 -13.49 -21.25
C ASN A 57 4.61 -13.93 -22.67
N ASP A 58 3.74 -14.71 -23.31
CA ASP A 58 3.92 -15.15 -24.70
C ASP A 58 3.94 -13.94 -25.66
N TYR A 59 3.05 -12.98 -25.45
CA TYR A 59 3.03 -11.72 -26.19
C TYR A 59 4.32 -10.93 -25.99
N GLY A 60 4.79 -10.77 -24.75
CA GLY A 60 6.03 -10.05 -24.44
C GLY A 60 7.27 -10.70 -25.06
N ASN A 61 7.33 -12.04 -25.09
CA ASN A 61 8.41 -12.78 -25.75
C ASN A 61 8.41 -12.55 -27.27
N SER A 62 7.25 -12.63 -27.90
CA SER A 62 7.12 -12.35 -29.35
C SER A 62 7.47 -10.89 -29.69
N LEU A 63 6.98 -9.95 -28.88
CA LEU A 63 7.21 -8.52 -29.07
C LEU A 63 8.70 -8.18 -28.88
N ARG A 64 9.36 -8.76 -27.88
CA ARG A 64 10.80 -8.59 -27.63
C ARG A 64 11.64 -9.11 -28.79
N ASN A 65 11.30 -10.26 -29.35
CA ASN A 65 12.00 -10.80 -30.53
C ASN A 65 11.86 -9.87 -31.74
N SER A 66 10.68 -9.29 -31.95
CA SER A 66 10.42 -8.32 -33.01
C SER A 66 11.19 -7.01 -32.79
N TYR A 67 11.23 -6.54 -31.53
CA TYR A 67 12.03 -5.39 -31.13
C TYR A 67 13.52 -5.59 -31.41
N LEU A 68 14.11 -6.71 -30.96
CA LEU A 68 15.54 -6.99 -31.16
C LEU A 68 15.92 -7.07 -32.65
N LYS A 69 15.05 -7.62 -33.50
CA LYS A 69 15.26 -7.65 -34.95
C LYS A 69 15.28 -6.26 -35.58
N ARG A 70 14.36 -5.38 -35.16
CA ARG A 70 14.26 -3.99 -35.65
C ARG A 70 15.39 -3.12 -35.10
N ALA A 71 15.70 -3.25 -33.81
CA ALA A 71 16.71 -2.46 -33.11
C ALA A 71 18.13 -2.64 -33.69
N LYS A 72 18.48 -3.84 -34.16
CA LYS A 72 19.77 -4.13 -34.81
C LYS A 72 20.04 -3.29 -36.07
N ARG A 73 19.00 -2.74 -36.70
CA ARG A 73 19.07 -1.96 -37.93
C ARG A 73 18.64 -0.50 -37.73
N ALA A 74 18.34 -0.12 -36.49
CA ALA A 74 17.73 1.16 -36.14
C ALA A 74 18.77 2.15 -35.63
N SER A 75 18.61 3.41 -36.02
CA SER A 75 19.34 4.56 -35.45
C SER A 75 19.00 4.77 -33.96
N GLN A 76 19.78 5.59 -33.25
CA GLN A 76 19.57 5.87 -31.83
C GLN A 76 18.18 6.49 -31.54
N ALA A 77 17.70 7.38 -32.42
CA ALA A 77 16.37 7.97 -32.32
C ALA A 77 15.26 6.93 -32.56
N GLU A 78 15.45 6.00 -33.49
CA GLU A 78 14.51 4.91 -33.74
C GLU A 78 14.49 3.89 -32.60
N GLN A 79 15.63 3.60 -31.96
CA GLN A 79 15.70 2.73 -30.80
C GLN A 79 14.87 3.29 -29.63
N GLN A 80 14.94 4.60 -29.35
CA GLN A 80 14.10 5.23 -28.34
C GLN A 80 12.60 5.11 -28.67
N ARG A 81 12.22 5.35 -29.93
CA ARG A 81 10.81 5.17 -30.37
C ARG A 81 10.34 3.73 -30.25
N LEU A 82 11.18 2.77 -30.64
CA LEU A 82 10.86 1.34 -30.52
C LEU A 82 10.68 0.92 -29.06
N ALA A 83 11.47 1.48 -28.13
CA ALA A 83 11.36 1.17 -26.71
C ALA A 83 10.05 1.70 -26.11
N ALA A 84 9.68 2.94 -26.47
CA ALA A 84 8.39 3.52 -26.10
C ALA A 84 7.22 2.71 -26.68
N GLU A 85 7.29 2.32 -27.96
CA GLU A 85 6.29 1.46 -28.61
C GLU A 85 6.15 0.11 -27.91
N PHE A 86 7.28 -0.52 -27.54
CA PHE A 86 7.29 -1.78 -26.80
C PHE A 86 6.56 -1.64 -25.46
N GLN A 87 6.91 -0.62 -24.67
CA GLN A 87 6.31 -0.39 -23.36
C GLN A 87 4.80 -0.11 -23.48
N GLN A 88 4.41 0.70 -24.46
CA GLN A 88 2.99 1.00 -24.74
C GLN A 88 2.21 -0.26 -25.10
N ARG A 89 2.70 -1.05 -26.07
CA ARG A 89 2.03 -2.29 -26.51
C ARG A 89 1.90 -3.31 -25.38
N MET A 90 2.90 -3.42 -24.51
CA MET A 90 2.82 -4.27 -23.32
C MET A 90 1.74 -3.80 -22.34
N ALA A 91 1.70 -2.49 -22.05
CA ALA A 91 0.68 -1.91 -21.18
C ALA A 91 -0.73 -2.08 -21.76
N ASP A 92 -0.90 -1.87 -23.07
CA ASP A 92 -2.17 -2.07 -23.78
C ASP A 92 -2.63 -3.52 -23.70
N LYS A 93 -1.71 -4.47 -23.96
CA LYS A 93 -2.02 -5.89 -23.87
C LYS A 93 -2.39 -6.31 -22.45
N GLN A 94 -1.68 -5.81 -21.45
CA GLN A 94 -1.99 -6.06 -20.05
C GLN A 94 -3.40 -5.54 -19.70
N ARG A 95 -3.73 -4.29 -20.06
CA ARG A 95 -5.08 -3.75 -19.84
C ARG A 95 -6.16 -4.56 -20.55
N GLN A 96 -5.92 -4.99 -21.78
CA GLN A 96 -6.86 -5.81 -22.55
C GLN A 96 -7.13 -7.16 -21.87
N LEU A 97 -6.08 -7.83 -21.36
CA LEU A 97 -6.20 -9.15 -20.75
C LEU A 97 -6.78 -9.09 -19.34
N PHE A 98 -6.33 -8.15 -18.51
CA PHE A 98 -6.67 -8.09 -17.09
C PHE A 98 -7.84 -7.16 -16.77
N GLY A 99 -8.11 -6.15 -17.58
CA GLY A 99 -9.21 -5.20 -17.35
C GLY A 99 -10.57 -5.88 -17.15
N PRO A 100 -11.01 -6.75 -18.08
CA PRO A 100 -12.25 -7.51 -17.91
C PRO A 100 -12.23 -8.43 -16.69
N LEU A 101 -11.09 -9.08 -16.40
CA LEU A 101 -10.96 -9.97 -15.25
C LEU A 101 -11.09 -9.21 -13.92
N PHE A 102 -10.47 -8.04 -13.81
CA PHE A 102 -10.58 -7.17 -12.64
C PHE A 102 -12.00 -6.61 -12.50
N GLY A 103 -12.65 -6.22 -13.60
CA GLY A 103 -14.05 -5.79 -13.59
C GLY A 103 -14.98 -6.89 -13.05
N LYS A 104 -14.83 -8.13 -13.54
CA LYS A 104 -15.58 -9.29 -13.03
C LYS A 104 -15.28 -9.56 -11.56
N ALA A 105 -14.01 -9.50 -11.15
CA ALA A 105 -13.64 -9.70 -9.75
C ALA A 105 -14.25 -8.63 -8.84
N GLN A 106 -14.20 -7.36 -9.24
CA GLN A 106 -14.81 -6.27 -8.50
C GLN A 106 -16.33 -6.44 -8.37
N ALA A 107 -17.00 -6.80 -9.47
CA ALA A 107 -18.42 -7.10 -9.45
C ALA A 107 -18.74 -8.27 -8.51
N ALA A 108 -17.98 -9.37 -8.59
CA ALA A 108 -18.18 -10.53 -7.70
C ALA A 108 -18.00 -10.17 -6.22
N ILE A 109 -16.95 -9.41 -5.89
CA ILE A 109 -16.71 -8.93 -4.52
C ILE A 109 -17.88 -8.08 -4.05
N ALA A 110 -18.35 -7.15 -4.89
CA ALA A 110 -19.49 -6.29 -4.57
C ALA A 110 -20.79 -7.08 -4.37
N SER A 111 -21.08 -8.06 -5.24
CA SER A 111 -22.26 -8.92 -5.12
C SER A 111 -22.23 -9.74 -3.84
N VAL A 112 -21.08 -10.35 -3.51
CA VAL A 112 -20.92 -11.13 -2.29
C VAL A 112 -21.02 -10.24 -1.05
N ALA A 113 -20.36 -9.08 -1.06
CA ALA A 113 -20.45 -8.11 0.02
C ALA A 113 -21.90 -7.68 0.26
N SER A 114 -22.63 -7.32 -0.80
CA SER A 114 -24.05 -6.96 -0.71
C SER A 114 -24.91 -8.12 -0.19
N SER A 115 -24.71 -9.35 -0.69
CA SER A 115 -25.49 -10.53 -0.25
C SER A 115 -25.28 -10.88 1.23
N LYS A 116 -24.13 -10.50 1.79
CA LYS A 116 -23.74 -10.76 3.18
C LYS A 116 -23.83 -9.51 4.06
N SER A 117 -24.41 -8.41 3.54
CA SER A 117 -24.52 -7.13 4.24
C SER A 117 -23.17 -6.59 4.76
N LEU A 118 -22.10 -6.81 4.00
CA LEU A 118 -20.76 -6.32 4.33
C LEU A 118 -20.58 -4.90 3.78
N SER A 119 -20.15 -3.98 4.64
CA SER A 119 -19.89 -2.59 4.28
C SER A 119 -18.46 -2.34 3.80
N VAL A 120 -17.54 -3.26 4.15
CA VAL A 120 -16.14 -3.20 3.77
C VAL A 120 -15.58 -4.60 3.57
N VAL A 121 -14.66 -4.75 2.61
CA VAL A 121 -13.84 -5.94 2.43
C VAL A 121 -12.38 -5.52 2.51
N VAL A 122 -11.62 -6.20 3.35
CA VAL A 122 -10.19 -5.98 3.54
C VAL A 122 -9.36 -7.17 3.07
N ASP A 123 -8.06 -6.94 2.84
CA ASP A 123 -7.12 -8.01 2.55
C ASP A 123 -7.02 -8.98 3.73
N LYS A 124 -7.25 -10.28 3.48
CA LYS A 124 -7.23 -11.30 4.53
C LYS A 124 -5.89 -11.38 5.27
N ARG A 125 -4.77 -10.97 4.65
CA ARG A 125 -3.43 -11.05 5.25
C ARG A 125 -3.24 -10.10 6.44
N ILE A 126 -4.08 -9.07 6.58
CA ILE A 126 -4.05 -8.16 7.73
C ILE A 126 -5.02 -8.55 8.84
N VAL A 127 -5.84 -9.57 8.61
CA VAL A 127 -6.87 -10.01 9.56
C VAL A 127 -6.28 -11.08 10.47
N VAL A 128 -6.08 -10.74 11.74
CA VAL A 128 -5.63 -11.69 12.76
C VAL A 128 -6.79 -12.45 13.39
N PHE A 129 -7.90 -11.75 13.64
CA PHE A 129 -9.11 -12.30 14.25
C PHE A 129 -10.35 -11.51 13.82
N GLY A 130 -11.48 -12.18 13.66
CA GLY A 130 -12.74 -11.60 13.20
C GLY A 130 -12.88 -11.52 11.67
N GLY A 131 -13.90 -10.81 11.22
CA GLY A 131 -14.25 -10.68 9.81
C GLY A 131 -14.84 -11.95 9.19
N THR A 132 -15.68 -11.78 8.17
CA THR A 132 -16.24 -12.89 7.40
C THR A 132 -15.34 -13.18 6.21
N ASP A 133 -14.70 -14.35 6.17
CA ASP A 133 -13.96 -14.77 4.98
C ASP A 133 -14.94 -15.02 3.82
N ILE A 134 -14.80 -14.22 2.76
CA ILE A 134 -15.62 -14.32 1.54
C ILE A 134 -14.86 -14.92 0.35
N THR A 135 -13.63 -15.40 0.56
CA THR A 135 -12.76 -15.88 -0.51
C THR A 135 -13.41 -16.98 -1.35
N GLY A 136 -14.02 -17.98 -0.69
CA GLY A 136 -14.74 -19.05 -1.39
C GLY A 136 -15.88 -18.50 -2.23
N ASN A 137 -16.75 -17.69 -1.64
CA ASN A 137 -17.93 -17.12 -2.33
C ASN A 137 -17.55 -16.29 -3.56
N VAL A 138 -16.50 -15.47 -3.46
CA VAL A 138 -16.03 -14.67 -4.59
C VAL A 138 -15.40 -15.54 -5.68
N ARG A 139 -14.63 -16.58 -5.31
CA ARG A 139 -14.06 -17.53 -6.27
C ARG A 139 -15.14 -18.29 -7.02
N ASP A 140 -16.16 -18.74 -6.32
CA ASP A 140 -17.28 -19.48 -6.91
C ASP A 140 -18.03 -18.59 -7.90
N LEU A 141 -18.31 -17.34 -7.53
CA LEU A 141 -18.98 -16.38 -8.41
C LEU A 141 -18.12 -15.97 -9.62
N LEU A 142 -16.80 -15.89 -9.47
CA LEU A 142 -15.86 -15.62 -10.57
C LEU A 142 -15.68 -16.81 -11.52
N SER A 143 -15.93 -18.03 -11.06
CA SER A 143 -15.74 -19.26 -11.82
C SER A 143 -17.07 -19.83 -12.36
N GLY A 144 -18.20 -19.31 -11.86
CA GLY A 144 -19.55 -19.71 -12.24
C GLY A 144 -19.97 -19.20 -13.62
N PRO A 145 -21.09 -19.72 -14.15
CA PRO A 145 -21.64 -19.25 -15.42
C PRO A 145 -22.25 -17.85 -15.30
N GLY A 146 -21.97 -17.00 -16.28
CA GLY A 146 -22.47 -15.63 -16.34
C GLY A 146 -21.52 -14.60 -15.71
N ASP A 147 -21.75 -13.32 -16.00
CA ASP A 147 -21.00 -12.24 -15.38
C ASP A 147 -21.63 -11.86 -14.03
N PRO A 148 -20.82 -11.65 -12.98
CA PRO A 148 -21.33 -11.16 -11.70
C PRO A 148 -22.06 -9.83 -11.92
N VAL A 149 -23.30 -9.74 -11.47
CA VAL A 149 -24.09 -8.51 -11.57
C VAL A 149 -23.75 -7.63 -10.37
N PRO A 150 -23.13 -6.45 -10.56
CA PRO A 150 -22.86 -5.54 -9.46
C PRO A 150 -24.18 -5.15 -8.78
N PRO A 151 -24.19 -4.98 -7.44
CA PRO A 151 -25.34 -4.43 -6.76
C PRO A 151 -25.68 -3.05 -7.34
N GLN A 152 -26.98 -2.78 -7.52
CA GLN A 152 -27.48 -1.50 -8.07
C GLN A 152 -27.34 -0.34 -7.07
N SER A 153 -27.22 -0.65 -5.77
CA SER A 153 -26.99 0.32 -4.70
C SER A 153 -25.53 0.30 -4.24
N SER A 154 -24.99 1.48 -3.97
CA SER A 154 -23.74 1.61 -3.22
C SER A 154 -23.91 0.99 -1.82
N PRO A 155 -22.89 0.31 -1.27
CA PRO A 155 -22.94 -0.20 0.09
C PRO A 155 -23.34 0.91 1.06
N PRO A 156 -24.11 0.59 2.12
CA PRO A 156 -24.42 1.58 3.16
C PRO A 156 -23.11 2.16 3.73
N PRO A 157 -23.13 3.42 4.22
CA PRO A 157 -21.96 4.05 4.81
C PRO A 157 -21.34 3.13 5.86
N SER A 158 -20.07 2.76 5.65
CA SER A 158 -19.36 1.88 6.57
C SER A 158 -18.93 2.64 7.81
N SER A 159 -19.04 2.01 8.98
CA SER A 159 -18.39 2.46 10.21
C SER A 159 -16.86 2.32 10.14
N VAL A 160 -16.34 1.69 9.08
CA VAL A 160 -14.92 1.59 8.76
C VAL A 160 -14.54 2.63 7.72
N GLY A 161 -13.59 3.49 8.07
CA GLY A 161 -12.96 4.41 7.15
C GLY A 161 -11.60 3.92 6.67
N PHE A 162 -11.07 4.58 5.65
CA PHE A 162 -9.69 4.41 5.25
C PHE A 162 -9.01 5.72 4.87
N VAL A 163 -7.69 5.72 4.98
CA VAL A 163 -6.82 6.81 4.55
C VAL A 163 -5.75 6.30 3.61
N ASP A 164 -5.39 7.13 2.63
CA ASP A 164 -4.23 6.91 1.78
C ASP A 164 -2.97 7.48 2.48
N GLN A 165 -2.15 6.60 3.08
CA GLN A 165 -0.93 7.03 3.77
C GLN A 165 0.02 7.78 2.83
N ALA A 166 0.10 7.41 1.54
CA ALA A 166 0.95 8.11 0.60
C ALA A 166 0.50 9.57 0.37
N ALA A 167 -0.80 9.84 0.43
CA ALA A 167 -1.33 11.20 0.36
C ALA A 167 -1.03 12.00 1.65
N ILE A 168 -1.09 11.35 2.81
CA ILE A 168 -0.70 11.95 4.10
C ILE A 168 0.79 12.30 4.12
N ASP A 169 1.65 11.39 3.66
CA ASP A 169 3.10 11.57 3.59
C ASP A 169 3.49 12.74 2.68
N GLN A 170 2.67 13.03 1.67
CA GLN A 170 2.84 14.16 0.76
C GLN A 170 2.36 15.50 1.30
N THR A 171 1.70 15.53 2.47
CA THR A 171 1.31 16.81 3.10
C THR A 171 2.55 17.63 3.45
N PRO A 172 2.52 18.98 3.33
CA PRO A 172 3.71 19.82 3.52
C PRO A 172 4.43 19.58 4.85
N LYS A 173 3.66 19.44 5.94
CA LYS A 173 4.20 19.21 7.30
C LYS A 173 4.89 17.85 7.42
N VAL A 174 4.27 16.78 6.91
CA VAL A 174 4.83 15.42 6.99
C VAL A 174 6.04 15.28 6.09
N LYS A 175 5.95 15.82 4.86
CA LYS A 175 7.04 15.82 3.90
C LYS A 175 8.26 16.56 4.44
N ALA A 176 8.08 17.78 4.97
CA ALA A 176 9.19 18.57 5.50
C ALA A 176 9.93 17.85 6.65
N ALA A 177 9.19 17.27 7.59
CA ALA A 177 9.78 16.52 8.70
C ALA A 177 10.52 15.25 8.24
N THR A 178 9.96 14.56 7.23
CA THR A 178 10.59 13.37 6.64
C THR A 178 11.87 13.73 5.89
N ASP A 179 11.84 14.78 5.06
CA ASP A 179 13.00 15.27 4.32
C ASP A 179 14.12 15.73 5.28
N ASP A 180 13.76 16.46 6.34
CA ASP A 180 14.71 16.89 7.38
C ASP A 180 15.37 15.71 8.09
N PHE A 181 14.59 14.71 8.50
CA PHE A 181 15.12 13.51 9.14
C PHE A 181 16.03 12.70 8.20
N GLN A 182 15.65 12.56 6.93
CA GLN A 182 16.48 11.87 5.94
C GLN A 182 17.82 12.57 5.72
N LYS A 183 17.80 13.91 5.61
CA LYS A 183 19.02 14.70 5.49
C LYS A 183 19.90 14.55 6.73
N PHE A 184 19.32 14.66 7.92
CA PHE A 184 20.02 14.46 9.17
C PHE A 184 20.67 13.07 9.26
N GLN A 185 19.94 12.02 8.88
CA GLN A 185 20.46 10.65 8.85
C GLN A 185 21.67 10.52 7.92
N ALA A 186 21.60 11.08 6.71
CA ALA A 186 22.70 11.05 5.75
C ALA A 186 23.96 11.78 6.28
N ASP A 187 23.78 12.91 6.96
CA ASP A 187 24.87 13.67 7.56
C ASP A 187 25.49 12.92 8.75
N GLN A 188 24.65 12.37 9.65
CA GLN A 188 25.14 11.57 10.78
C GLN A 188 25.84 10.28 10.32
N GLN A 189 25.43 9.71 9.19
CA GLN A 189 26.09 8.55 8.62
C GLN A 189 27.53 8.88 8.19
N LYS A 190 27.77 10.07 7.63
CA LYS A 190 29.13 10.54 7.30
C LYS A 190 29.95 10.75 8.57
N VAL A 191 29.37 11.42 9.59
CA VAL A 191 30.03 11.63 10.89
C VAL A 191 30.42 10.30 11.54
N ALA A 192 29.52 9.32 11.55
CA ALA A 192 29.81 7.99 12.10
C ALA A 192 30.90 7.26 11.31
N GLN A 193 30.90 7.36 9.98
CA GLN A 193 31.97 6.79 9.14
C GLN A 193 33.33 7.41 9.46
N ASP A 194 33.40 8.73 9.62
CA ASP A 194 34.66 9.42 9.92
C ASP A 194 35.15 9.11 11.34
N LYS A 195 34.25 9.05 12.33
CA LYS A 195 34.59 8.59 13.69
C LYS A 195 35.09 7.14 13.70
N LEU A 196 34.50 6.26 12.89
CA LEU A 196 34.94 4.85 12.81
C LEU A 196 36.31 4.66 12.14
N LYS A 197 36.69 5.52 11.19
CA LYS A 197 38.05 5.50 10.62
C LYS A 197 39.13 5.77 11.68
N SER A 198 38.78 6.58 12.67
CA SER A 198 39.66 6.96 13.78
C SER A 198 39.60 6.00 14.98
N ALA A 199 38.65 5.05 14.98
CA ALA A 199 38.44 4.10 16.08
C ALA A 199 39.48 2.97 16.07
N LYS A 200 40.26 2.85 17.15
CA LYS A 200 41.38 1.91 17.25
C LYS A 200 40.98 0.58 17.89
N THR A 201 40.04 0.62 18.83
CA THR A 201 39.56 -0.56 19.56
C THR A 201 38.12 -0.92 19.19
N ASP A 202 37.68 -2.12 19.53
CA ASP A 202 36.28 -2.52 19.36
C ASP A 202 35.35 -1.71 20.28
N ALA A 203 35.81 -1.38 21.50
CA ALA A 203 35.07 -0.51 22.41
C ALA A 203 34.81 0.89 21.80
N ASP A 204 35.78 1.46 21.09
CA ASP A 204 35.61 2.74 20.39
C ASP A 204 34.57 2.63 19.27
N ARG A 205 34.59 1.53 18.51
CA ARG A 205 33.64 1.30 17.42
C ARG A 205 32.22 1.15 17.94
N ASP A 206 32.05 0.39 19.02
CA ASP A 206 30.75 0.18 19.67
C ASP A 206 30.19 1.49 20.23
N ALA A 207 31.05 2.32 20.85
CA ALA A 207 30.67 3.64 21.33
C ALA A 207 30.16 4.54 20.18
N VAL A 208 30.85 4.55 19.03
CA VAL A 208 30.42 5.33 17.85
C VAL A 208 29.08 4.84 17.30
N LEU A 209 28.86 3.53 17.23
CA LEU A 209 27.59 2.97 16.75
C LEU A 209 26.44 3.24 17.73
N LYS A 210 26.70 3.18 19.04
CA LYS A 210 25.72 3.52 20.07
C LYS A 210 25.35 5.00 20.02
N ASP A 211 26.32 5.89 19.89
CA ASP A 211 26.13 7.34 19.74
C ASP A 211 25.30 7.68 18.50
N TYR A 212 25.66 7.09 17.36
CA TYR A 212 24.94 7.23 16.10
C TYR A 212 23.47 6.80 16.23
N ARG A 213 23.21 5.60 16.78
CA ARG A 213 21.83 5.11 17.00
C ARG A 213 21.05 6.03 17.92
N LYS A 214 21.64 6.41 19.06
CA LYS A 214 21.00 7.31 20.02
C LYS A 214 20.65 8.66 19.39
N THR A 215 21.56 9.22 18.61
CA THR A 215 21.37 10.51 17.93
C THR A 215 20.25 10.45 16.90
N LEU A 216 20.12 9.34 16.17
CA LEU A 216 18.98 9.11 15.27
C LEU A 216 17.67 8.95 16.04
N ASP A 217 17.65 8.17 17.12
CA ASP A 217 16.46 7.95 17.94
C ASP A 217 15.97 9.26 18.58
N ASP A 218 16.89 10.07 19.11
CA ASP A 218 16.60 11.38 19.69
C ASP A 218 16.00 12.31 18.62
N ARG A 219 16.59 12.37 17.41
CA ARG A 219 16.07 13.19 16.30
C ARG A 219 14.71 12.69 15.82
N GLN A 220 14.52 11.38 15.72
CA GLN A 220 13.24 10.78 15.34
C GLN A 220 12.14 11.18 16.34
N ASN A 221 12.44 11.10 17.64
CA ASN A 221 11.51 11.51 18.68
C ASN A 221 11.24 13.02 18.69
N ALA A 222 12.24 13.84 18.38
CA ALA A 222 12.06 15.29 18.36
C ALA A 222 11.29 15.77 17.11
N THR A 223 11.58 15.20 15.94
CA THR A 223 11.07 15.70 14.65
C THR A 223 9.85 14.93 14.17
N LEU A 224 9.87 13.59 14.23
CA LEU A 224 8.83 12.76 13.63
C LEU A 224 7.66 12.52 14.58
N LYS A 225 7.92 12.33 15.89
CA LYS A 225 6.85 12.05 16.86
C LYS A 225 5.74 13.13 16.89
N PRO A 226 6.04 14.44 16.90
CA PRO A 226 4.98 15.46 16.87
C PRO A 226 4.13 15.39 15.58
N VAL A 227 4.77 15.02 14.47
CA VAL A 227 4.08 14.83 13.18
C VAL A 227 3.18 13.59 13.21
N VAL A 228 3.67 12.47 13.76
CA VAL A 228 2.87 11.26 14.02
C VAL A 228 1.64 11.60 14.86
N ASP A 229 1.85 12.29 15.99
CA ASP A 229 0.80 12.60 16.93
C ASP A 229 -0.24 13.55 16.30
N SER A 230 0.20 14.55 15.53
CA SER A 230 -0.73 15.43 14.80
C SER A 230 -1.51 14.71 13.70
N THR A 231 -0.88 13.75 13.00
CA THR A 231 -1.54 12.91 12.00
C THR A 231 -2.60 12.02 12.64
N ARG A 232 -2.27 11.37 13.77
CA ARG A 232 -3.21 10.55 14.54
C ARG A 232 -4.38 11.37 15.07
N ALA A 233 -4.13 12.58 15.56
CA ALA A 233 -5.18 13.48 16.01
C ALA A 233 -6.11 13.87 14.85
N ALA A 234 -5.57 14.25 13.69
CA ALA A 234 -6.36 14.58 12.51
C ALA A 234 -7.24 13.41 12.05
N ILE A 235 -6.69 12.19 12.02
CA ILE A 235 -7.46 10.97 11.69
C ILE A 235 -8.55 10.73 12.73
N SER A 236 -8.22 10.81 14.02
CA SER A 236 -9.18 10.59 15.12
C SER A 236 -10.33 11.59 15.07
N ASP A 237 -10.05 12.87 14.83
CA ASP A 237 -11.07 13.91 14.73
C ASP A 237 -12.03 13.66 13.58
N VAL A 238 -11.51 13.30 12.40
CA VAL A 238 -12.33 13.04 11.21
C VAL A 238 -13.12 11.74 11.38
N ALA A 239 -12.51 10.72 11.99
CA ALA A 239 -13.20 9.48 12.31
C ALA A 239 -14.39 9.75 13.25
N LYS A 240 -14.17 10.49 14.35
CA LYS A 240 -15.23 10.87 15.29
C LYS A 240 -16.34 11.69 14.61
N SER A 241 -15.98 12.68 13.79
CA SER A 241 -16.98 13.54 13.14
C SER A 241 -17.85 12.78 12.13
N LYS A 242 -17.35 11.66 11.59
CA LYS A 242 -18.06 10.79 10.65
C LYS A 242 -18.62 9.52 11.27
N GLY A 243 -18.52 9.34 12.59
CA GLY A 243 -18.99 8.15 13.29
C GLY A 243 -18.23 6.87 12.92
N LEU A 244 -16.97 6.98 12.51
CA LEU A 244 -16.12 5.85 12.16
C LEU A 244 -15.48 5.25 13.42
N VAL A 245 -15.58 3.93 13.57
CA VAL A 245 -15.05 3.18 14.72
C VAL A 245 -13.67 2.58 14.44
N LEU A 246 -13.33 2.43 13.17
CA LEU A 246 -12.05 1.88 12.69
C LEU A 246 -11.58 2.67 11.47
N VAL A 247 -10.29 3.01 11.43
CA VAL A 247 -9.64 3.55 10.23
C VAL A 247 -8.45 2.67 9.88
N VAL A 248 -8.38 2.24 8.63
CA VAL A 248 -7.28 1.43 8.09
C VAL A 248 -6.56 2.12 6.96
N ASP A 249 -5.36 1.65 6.63
CA ASP A 249 -4.67 2.10 5.42
C ASP A 249 -5.37 1.58 4.15
N LYS A 250 -5.46 2.45 3.12
CA LYS A 250 -6.09 2.17 1.83
C LYS A 250 -5.51 0.94 1.13
N GLY A 251 -4.22 0.65 1.32
CA GLY A 251 -3.57 -0.54 0.76
C GLY A 251 -4.16 -1.86 1.26
N ASN A 252 -4.93 -1.82 2.35
CA ASN A 252 -5.60 -2.98 2.92
C ASN A 252 -7.09 -3.06 2.55
N ILE A 253 -7.65 -2.04 1.91
CA ILE A 253 -9.05 -2.03 1.46
C ILE A 253 -9.15 -2.69 0.10
N VAL A 254 -10.08 -3.63 -0.03
CA VAL A 254 -10.44 -4.28 -1.31
C VAL A 254 -11.72 -3.67 -1.87
N PHE A 255 -12.74 -3.45 -1.02
CA PHE A 255 -14.05 -2.93 -1.43
C PHE A 255 -14.74 -2.19 -0.29
N GLY A 256 -15.55 -1.18 -0.61
CA GLY A 256 -16.32 -0.43 0.38
C GLY A 256 -15.47 0.49 1.28
N GLY A 257 -15.96 0.75 2.48
CA GLY A 257 -15.34 1.68 3.43
C GLY A 257 -15.54 3.17 3.07
N THR A 258 -15.30 4.03 4.05
CA THR A 258 -15.42 5.49 3.90
C THR A 258 -14.04 6.13 3.68
N ASP A 259 -13.76 6.66 2.49
CA ASP A 259 -12.51 7.40 2.23
C ASP A 259 -12.52 8.74 2.99
N ILE A 260 -11.60 8.90 3.94
CA ILE A 260 -11.42 10.15 4.70
C ILE A 260 -10.10 10.85 4.39
N THR A 261 -9.38 10.42 3.35
CA THR A 261 -8.05 10.93 2.98
C THR A 261 -8.06 12.46 2.79
N LYS A 262 -9.04 12.99 2.05
CA LYS A 262 -9.13 14.43 1.77
C LYS A 262 -9.38 15.25 3.05
N ASP A 263 -10.24 14.75 3.93
CA ASP A 263 -10.59 15.42 5.17
C ASP A 263 -9.40 15.43 6.15
N VAL A 264 -8.66 14.32 6.24
CA VAL A 264 -7.46 14.20 7.05
C VAL A 264 -6.34 15.08 6.50
N THR A 265 -6.05 15.00 5.20
CA THR A 265 -5.00 15.83 4.58
C THR A 265 -5.32 17.31 4.67
N ALA A 266 -6.59 17.72 4.62
CA ALA A 266 -6.99 19.11 4.85
C ALA A 266 -6.67 19.62 6.27
N LYS A 267 -6.80 18.76 7.30
CA LYS A 267 -6.41 19.08 8.68
C LYS A 267 -4.90 19.13 8.92
N LEU A 268 -4.10 18.58 7.99
CA LEU A 268 -2.64 18.51 8.08
C LEU A 268 -1.91 19.55 7.23
N LYS A 269 -2.65 20.45 6.58
CA LYS A 269 -2.10 21.58 5.84
C LYS A 269 -1.52 22.65 6.76
#